data_AF-A0AAE9DP78-F1
#
_entry.id   AF-A0AAE9DP78-F1
#
_cell.length_a   1.000
_cell.length_b   1.000
_cell.length_c   1.000
_cell.angle_alpha   90.00
_cell.angle_beta   90.00
_cell.angle_gamma   90.00
#
_symmetry.space_group_name_H-M   'P 1'
#
loop_
_entity.id
_entity.type
_entity.pdbx_description
1 polymer ?
#
loop_
_entity_poly.entity_id
_entity_poly.type
_entity_poly.pdbx_seq_one_letter_code
_entity_poly.pdbx_strand_id
1 'polypeptide(L)'
;MNTPQANSRSAAELTCTLILSLSRHVPQAAASMKAGKWARKDFMGEEVYGRTLAVLGLGRIGTEVAIRLQAFGMRVIGYDPIVTKEQAQAKNIELLPLEQIWLQADYITVHVPLIKQTENLINKETLALCKKGVRIINVARGGIVNEQDLVESLNNGHAKGAAFDVFEPEPPTYREFVDHPLVIATPHLGASTIDAQLRVASEIADNIVQYNKGTVLGVLNAREVLH
;
A
#
# COMPACT_ATOMS: atom_id res chain seq x y z
N MET A 1 -13.65 -12.83 -17.01
CA MET A 1 -14.29 -11.87 -16.09
C MET A 1 -13.38 -11.67 -14.89
N ASN A 2 -13.37 -10.49 -14.26
CA ASN A 2 -12.64 -10.26 -13.01
C ASN A 2 -13.57 -9.73 -11.91
N THR A 3 -13.06 -9.72 -10.67
CA THR A 3 -13.76 -9.29 -9.45
C THR A 3 -12.99 -8.15 -8.78
N PRO A 4 -12.86 -6.97 -9.43
CA PRO A 4 -11.94 -5.92 -9.01
C PRO A 4 -12.30 -5.29 -7.66
N GLN A 5 -13.49 -5.58 -7.12
CA GLN A 5 -13.96 -5.04 -5.85
C GLN A 5 -13.75 -6.00 -4.67
N ALA A 6 -13.70 -7.30 -4.91
CA ALA A 6 -13.74 -8.32 -3.87
C ALA A 6 -12.56 -8.27 -2.88
N ASN A 7 -11.40 -7.77 -3.32
CA ASN A 7 -10.17 -7.73 -2.52
C ASN A 7 -9.90 -6.38 -1.84
N SER A 8 -10.67 -5.32 -2.12
CA SER A 8 -10.29 -3.96 -1.71
C SER A 8 -10.15 -3.81 -0.18
N ARG A 9 -11.03 -4.45 0.61
CA ARG A 9 -10.98 -4.37 2.07
C ARG A 9 -9.76 -5.09 2.64
N SER A 10 -9.47 -6.30 2.16
CA SER A 10 -8.34 -7.08 2.64
C SER A 10 -7.00 -6.44 2.31
N ALA A 11 -6.89 -5.80 1.13
CA ALA A 11 -5.70 -5.04 0.78
C ALA A 11 -5.53 -3.83 1.70
N ALA A 12 -6.62 -3.10 2.00
CA ALA A 12 -6.57 -1.97 2.93
C ALA A 12 -6.19 -2.41 4.35
N GLU A 13 -6.76 -3.49 4.86
CA GLU A 13 -6.42 -4.07 6.16
C GLU A 13 -4.94 -4.47 6.24
N LEU A 14 -4.40 -5.09 5.19
CA LEU A 14 -2.99 -5.42 5.11
C LEU A 14 -2.11 -4.16 5.12
N THR A 15 -2.46 -3.12 4.35
CA THR A 15 -1.75 -1.85 4.38
C THR A 15 -1.72 -1.24 5.78
N CYS A 16 -2.86 -1.16 6.47
CA CYS A 16 -2.94 -0.67 7.84
C CYS A 16 -2.06 -1.50 8.79
N THR A 17 -2.10 -2.83 8.63
CA THR A 17 -1.29 -3.77 9.42
C THR A 17 0.19 -3.55 9.21
N LEU A 18 0.63 -3.36 7.96
CA LEU A 18 2.02 -3.11 7.61
C LEU A 18 2.52 -1.77 8.14
N ILE A 19 1.70 -0.71 8.08
CA ILE A 19 2.04 0.59 8.69
C ILE A 19 2.31 0.42 10.19
N LEU A 20 1.36 -0.17 10.92
CA LEU A 20 1.50 -0.36 12.37
C LEU A 20 2.66 -1.31 12.74
N SER A 21 2.85 -2.36 11.95
CA SER A 21 3.95 -3.32 12.13
C SER A 21 5.31 -2.67 11.93
N LEU A 22 5.43 -1.81 10.92
CA LEU A 22 6.64 -1.06 10.62
C LEU A 22 6.97 -0.04 11.72
N SER A 23 5.96 0.64 12.28
CA SER A 23 6.15 1.57 13.40
C SER A 23 6.66 0.89 14.66
N ARG A 24 6.42 -0.42 14.81
CA ARG A 24 6.67 -1.18 16.06
C ARG A 24 7.62 -2.37 15.90
N HIS A 25 8.23 -2.54 14.72
CA HIS A 25 9.15 -3.65 14.39
C HIS A 25 8.59 -5.04 14.68
N VAL A 26 7.28 -5.24 14.50
CA VAL A 26 6.57 -6.45 14.97
C VAL A 26 7.17 -7.73 14.38
N PRO A 27 7.39 -7.86 13.05
CA PRO A 27 7.93 -9.09 12.49
C PRO A 27 9.34 -9.42 12.98
N GLN A 28 10.22 -8.41 13.03
CA GLN A 28 11.61 -8.57 13.47
C GLN A 28 11.68 -8.93 14.96
N ALA A 29 10.87 -8.28 15.81
CA ALA A 29 10.79 -8.58 17.23
C ALA A 29 10.25 -10.00 17.48
N ALA A 30 9.20 -10.40 16.76
CA ALA A 30 8.64 -11.75 16.86
C ALA A 30 9.65 -12.82 16.41
N ALA A 31 10.40 -12.58 15.33
CA ALA A 31 11.45 -13.47 14.87
C ALA A 31 12.58 -13.61 15.92
N SER A 32 12.98 -12.51 16.56
CA SER A 32 13.98 -12.51 17.62
C SER A 32 13.57 -13.36 18.83
N MET A 33 12.31 -13.25 19.26
CA MET A 33 11.75 -14.07 20.33
C MET A 33 11.74 -15.57 19.98
N LYS A 34 11.36 -15.92 18.74
CA LYS A 34 11.41 -17.32 18.24
C LYS A 34 12.84 -17.87 18.19
N ALA A 35 13.83 -17.01 18.00
CA ALA A 35 15.24 -17.36 18.09
C ALA A 35 15.79 -17.40 19.54
N GLY A 36 14.92 -17.30 20.55
CA GLY A 36 15.30 -17.36 21.97
C GLY A 36 15.94 -16.09 22.53
N LYS A 37 15.85 -14.95 21.82
CA LYS A 37 16.46 -13.69 22.22
C LYS A 37 15.45 -12.77 22.91
N TRP A 38 15.85 -12.17 24.04
CA TRP A 38 15.08 -11.10 24.72
C TRP A 38 15.63 -9.71 24.35
N ALA A 39 15.45 -9.31 23.10
CA ALA A 39 16.06 -8.12 22.50
C ALA A 39 15.22 -6.83 22.67
N ARG A 40 14.65 -6.60 23.86
CA ARG A 40 13.71 -5.47 24.11
C ARG A 40 14.29 -4.10 23.74
N LYS A 41 15.59 -3.88 23.94
CA LYS A 41 16.25 -2.60 23.69
C LYS A 41 16.45 -2.29 22.20
N ASP A 42 16.40 -3.32 21.35
CA ASP A 42 16.72 -3.20 19.92
C ASP A 42 15.50 -2.75 19.10
N PHE A 43 14.28 -2.83 19.66
CA PHE A 43 13.02 -2.58 18.97
C PHE A 43 12.26 -1.38 19.54
N MET A 44 12.93 -0.24 19.67
CA MET A 44 12.27 1.03 20.05
C MET A 44 11.41 1.54 18.90
N GLY A 45 10.09 1.36 19.01
CA GLY A 45 9.12 1.82 18.02
C GLY A 45 8.70 3.28 18.20
N GLU A 46 7.80 3.73 17.33
CA GLU A 46 7.16 5.04 17.36
C GLU A 46 5.64 4.93 17.40
N GLU A 47 4.99 5.93 17.98
CA GLU A 47 3.55 6.11 17.87
C GLU A 47 3.18 6.68 16.51
N VAL A 48 2.06 6.21 15.96
CA VAL A 48 1.45 6.78 14.75
C VAL A 48 0.55 7.97 15.07
N TYR A 49 0.08 8.11 16.31
CA TYR A 49 -0.77 9.22 16.73
C TYR A 49 -0.09 10.57 16.44
N GLY A 50 -0.82 11.49 15.82
CA GLY A 50 -0.32 12.82 15.44
C GLY A 50 0.66 12.83 14.27
N ARG A 51 1.02 11.67 13.69
CA ARG A 51 1.85 11.58 12.49
C ARG A 51 1.03 11.84 11.23
N THR A 52 1.70 12.30 10.19
CA THR A 52 1.08 12.53 8.88
C THR A 52 1.22 11.30 7.99
N LEU A 53 0.09 10.73 7.57
CA LEU A 53 -0.01 9.74 6.51
C LEU A 53 -0.35 10.42 5.19
N ALA A 54 0.48 10.20 4.17
CA ALA A 54 0.17 10.52 2.79
C ALA A 54 -0.35 9.28 2.05
N VAL A 55 -1.50 9.44 1.40
CA VAL A 55 -2.13 8.39 0.60
C VAL A 55 -2.09 8.83 -0.87
N LEU A 56 -1.27 8.16 -1.69
CA LEU A 56 -1.19 8.42 -3.12
C LEU A 56 -2.16 7.48 -3.85
N GLY A 57 -3.21 8.03 -4.44
CA GLY A 57 -4.34 7.28 -4.99
C GLY A 57 -5.47 7.17 -3.97
N LEU A 58 -6.57 7.87 -4.22
CA LEU A 58 -7.77 7.93 -3.38
C LEU A 58 -8.94 7.13 -3.96
N GLY A 59 -8.61 6.08 -4.71
CA GLY A 59 -9.57 5.03 -5.06
C GLY A 59 -10.08 4.28 -3.83
N ARG A 60 -10.71 3.11 -4.07
CA ARG A 60 -11.36 2.34 -3.01
C ARG A 60 -10.41 1.97 -1.87
N ILE A 61 -9.25 1.38 -2.19
CA ILE A 61 -8.29 0.92 -1.19
C ILE A 61 -7.70 2.10 -0.42
N GLY A 62 -7.15 3.11 -1.11
CA GLY A 62 -6.54 4.27 -0.45
C GLY A 62 -7.51 5.04 0.44
N THR A 63 -8.77 5.19 0.01
CA THR A 63 -9.83 5.76 0.86
C THR A 63 -10.03 4.94 2.14
N GLU A 64 -10.14 3.62 2.03
CA GLU A 64 -10.38 2.74 3.18
C GLU A 64 -9.20 2.76 4.18
N VAL A 65 -7.97 2.85 3.67
CA VAL A 65 -6.75 3.01 4.48
C VAL A 65 -6.77 4.35 5.22
N ALA A 66 -7.07 5.45 4.51
CA ALA A 66 -7.16 6.79 5.09
C ALA A 66 -8.14 6.83 6.28
N ILE A 67 -9.37 6.35 6.08
CA ILE A 67 -10.42 6.35 7.12
C ILE A 67 -9.98 5.55 8.35
N ARG A 68 -9.37 4.38 8.16
CA ARG A 68 -8.91 3.53 9.28
C ARG A 68 -7.78 4.19 10.05
N LEU A 69 -6.81 4.80 9.37
CA LEU A 69 -5.64 5.37 10.03
C LEU A 69 -5.94 6.72 10.70
N GLN A 70 -6.98 7.43 10.27
CA GLN A 70 -7.55 8.54 11.04
C GLN A 70 -8.05 8.09 12.42
N ALA A 71 -8.59 6.87 12.55
CA ALA A 71 -9.03 6.35 13.86
C ALA A 71 -7.85 6.09 14.83
N PHE A 72 -6.63 5.97 14.31
CA PHE A 72 -5.40 5.94 15.12
C PHE A 72 -4.85 7.35 15.42
N GLY A 73 -5.58 8.41 15.03
CA GLY A 73 -5.21 9.80 15.26
C GLY A 73 -4.14 10.33 14.30
N MET A 74 -3.94 9.71 13.14
CA MET A 74 -3.06 10.25 12.10
C MET A 74 -3.74 11.41 11.37
N ARG A 75 -2.97 12.44 11.01
CA ARG A 75 -3.37 13.42 10.01
C ARG A 75 -3.25 12.77 8.63
N VAL A 76 -4.29 12.82 7.80
CA VAL A 76 -4.24 12.24 6.47
C VAL A 76 -4.25 13.32 5.40
N ILE A 77 -3.21 13.29 4.57
CA ILE A 77 -3.10 14.06 3.32
C ILE A 77 -3.15 13.09 2.14
N GLY A 78 -3.63 13.53 0.99
CA GLY A 78 -3.78 12.66 -0.17
C GLY A 78 -3.50 13.35 -1.50
N TYR A 79 -3.19 12.53 -2.50
CA TYR A 79 -3.09 12.97 -3.90
C TYR A 79 -3.82 11.99 -4.79
N ASP A 80 -4.71 12.51 -5.63
CA ASP A 80 -5.33 11.78 -6.72
C ASP A 80 -5.78 12.80 -7.77
N PRO A 81 -5.35 12.69 -9.04
CA PRO A 81 -5.69 13.67 -10.08
C PRO A 81 -7.17 13.66 -10.47
N ILE A 82 -7.94 12.65 -10.07
CA ILE A 82 -9.35 12.46 -10.46
C ILE A 82 -10.31 12.86 -9.32
N VAL A 83 -9.87 12.78 -8.07
CA VAL A 83 -10.71 13.09 -6.89
C VAL A 83 -10.77 14.59 -6.66
N THR A 84 -11.98 15.11 -6.42
CA THR A 84 -12.16 16.55 -6.10
C THR A 84 -11.86 16.86 -4.65
N LYS A 85 -11.56 18.13 -4.34
CA LYS A 85 -11.30 18.59 -2.96
C LYS A 85 -12.48 18.30 -2.03
N GLU A 86 -13.69 18.48 -2.51
CA GLU A 86 -14.92 18.26 -1.75
C GLU A 86 -15.10 16.77 -1.41
N GLN A 87 -14.82 15.87 -2.36
CA GLN A 87 -14.89 14.42 -2.15
C GLN A 87 -13.88 13.92 -1.11
N ALA A 88 -12.67 14.48 -1.12
CA ALA A 88 -11.64 14.14 -0.14
C ALA A 88 -11.95 14.75 1.24
N GLN A 89 -12.36 16.01 1.28
CA GLN A 89 -12.71 16.71 2.53
C GLN A 89 -13.88 16.05 3.25
N ALA A 90 -14.87 15.53 2.52
CA ALA A 90 -15.97 14.74 3.08
C ALA A 90 -15.51 13.50 3.88
N LYS A 91 -14.26 13.05 3.66
CA LYS A 91 -13.62 11.94 4.37
C LYS A 91 -12.46 12.40 5.25
N ASN A 92 -12.38 13.69 5.57
CA ASN A 92 -11.30 14.31 6.35
C ASN A 92 -9.89 14.09 5.76
N ILE A 93 -9.80 14.05 4.43
CA ILE A 93 -8.53 13.95 3.70
C ILE A 93 -8.23 15.31 3.08
N GLU A 94 -7.05 15.85 3.38
CA GLU A 94 -6.57 17.08 2.75
C GLU A 94 -5.90 16.74 1.41
N LEU A 95 -6.49 17.17 0.30
CA LEU A 95 -5.86 17.01 -1.02
C LEU A 95 -4.74 18.02 -1.21
N LEU A 96 -3.55 17.51 -1.48
CA LEU A 96 -2.34 18.30 -1.72
C LEU A 96 -1.66 17.85 -3.01
N PRO A 97 -0.95 18.76 -3.70
CA PRO A 97 -0.10 18.37 -4.81
C PRO A 97 1.14 17.65 -4.27
N LEU A 98 1.77 16.81 -5.12
CA LEU A 98 2.85 15.90 -4.71
C LEU A 98 4.02 16.64 -4.06
N GLU A 99 4.40 17.80 -4.59
CA GLU A 99 5.49 18.63 -4.06
C GLU A 99 5.28 19.06 -2.60
N GLN A 100 4.03 19.20 -2.16
CA GLN A 100 3.71 19.52 -0.76
C GLN A 100 3.59 18.26 0.10
N ILE A 101 3.23 17.13 -0.49
CA ILE A 101 3.10 15.85 0.21
C ILE A 101 4.46 15.37 0.71
N TRP A 102 5.48 15.38 -0.15
CA TRP A 102 6.82 14.91 0.18
C TRP A 102 7.36 15.59 1.44
N LEU A 103 7.16 16.91 1.53
CA LEU A 103 7.64 17.74 2.64
C LEU A 103 6.94 17.48 3.98
N GLN A 104 5.77 16.83 3.99
CA GLN A 104 4.92 16.71 5.18
C GLN A 104 4.77 15.29 5.70
N ALA A 105 4.87 14.28 4.83
CA ALA A 105 4.56 12.90 5.15
C ALA A 105 5.58 12.25 6.09
N ASP A 106 5.11 11.66 7.19
CA ASP A 106 5.89 10.72 8.00
C ASP A 106 5.79 9.30 7.43
N TYR A 107 4.63 8.98 6.84
CA TYR A 107 4.33 7.71 6.19
C TYR A 107 3.75 8.01 4.81
N ILE A 108 4.17 7.26 3.79
CA ILE A 108 3.61 7.33 2.44
C ILE A 108 3.13 5.93 2.05
N THR A 109 1.87 5.81 1.65
CA THR A 109 1.31 4.58 1.08
C THR A 109 0.81 4.84 -0.34
N VAL A 110 1.10 3.91 -1.24
CA VAL A 110 0.70 4.01 -2.65
C VAL A 110 -0.45 3.06 -2.97
N HIS A 111 -1.45 3.59 -3.69
CA HIS A 111 -2.67 2.92 -4.13
C HIS A 111 -3.07 3.39 -5.54
N VAL A 112 -2.08 3.69 -6.37
CA VAL A 112 -2.23 4.04 -7.79
C VAL A 112 -2.03 2.80 -8.68
N PRO A 113 -2.60 2.76 -9.90
CA PRO A 113 -2.23 1.74 -10.88
C PRO A 113 -0.77 1.91 -11.30
N LEU A 114 -0.12 0.85 -11.79
CA LEU A 114 1.18 0.96 -12.47
C LEU A 114 0.93 1.36 -13.94
N ILE A 115 1.31 2.59 -14.27
CA ILE A 115 1.29 3.18 -15.61
C ILE A 115 2.54 4.06 -15.76
N LYS A 116 2.84 4.53 -16.98
CA LYS A 116 4.03 5.36 -17.25
C LYS A 116 4.17 6.58 -16.32
N GLN A 117 3.06 7.16 -15.88
CA GLN A 117 3.04 8.33 -14.99
C GLN A 117 3.28 7.99 -13.52
N THR A 118 3.14 6.73 -13.12
CA THR A 118 3.24 6.27 -11.72
C THR A 118 4.37 5.25 -11.52
N GLU A 119 4.98 4.78 -12.60
CA GLU A 119 6.24 4.04 -12.60
C GLU A 119 7.33 4.91 -11.96
N ASN A 120 8.02 4.36 -10.96
CA ASN A 120 9.01 5.05 -10.15
C ASN A 120 8.53 6.42 -9.62
N LEU A 121 7.25 6.51 -9.24
CA LEU A 121 6.67 7.70 -8.62
C LEU A 121 7.42 8.07 -7.34
N ILE A 122 7.88 7.07 -6.59
CA ILE A 122 8.82 7.24 -5.50
C ILE A 122 10.17 6.69 -5.97
N ASN A 123 11.16 7.57 -6.02
CA ASN A 123 12.49 7.38 -6.59
C ASN A 123 13.50 8.24 -5.82
N LYS A 124 14.77 8.24 -6.25
CA LYS A 124 15.84 9.01 -5.62
C LYS A 124 15.50 10.48 -5.41
N GLU A 125 14.96 11.14 -6.43
CA GLU A 125 14.64 12.57 -6.39
C GLU A 125 13.51 12.88 -5.41
N THR A 126 12.43 12.10 -5.45
CA THR A 126 11.28 12.31 -4.56
C THR A 126 11.57 11.90 -3.12
N LEU A 127 12.36 10.85 -2.91
CA LEU A 127 12.85 10.45 -1.58
C LEU A 127 13.69 11.56 -0.96
N ALA A 128 14.54 12.25 -1.74
CA ALA A 128 15.34 13.36 -1.25
C ALA A 128 14.50 14.56 -0.77
N LEU A 129 13.31 14.77 -1.35
CA LEU A 129 12.35 15.78 -0.92
C LEU A 129 11.56 15.36 0.34
N CYS A 130 11.50 14.07 0.63
CA CYS A 130 10.75 13.58 1.78
C CYS A 130 11.38 14.00 3.10
N LYS A 131 10.56 14.06 4.17
CA LYS A 131 11.06 14.23 5.54
C LYS A 131 12.09 13.14 5.88
N LYS A 132 13.16 13.53 6.56
CA LYS A 132 14.06 12.57 7.18
C LYS A 132 13.27 11.70 8.16
N GLY A 133 13.37 10.39 8.01
CA GLY A 133 12.63 9.40 8.78
C GLY A 133 11.35 8.90 8.11
N VAL A 134 11.08 9.28 6.85
CA VAL A 134 9.91 8.81 6.10
C VAL A 134 9.86 7.28 6.02
N ARG A 135 8.66 6.73 6.04
CA ARG A 135 8.38 5.30 5.88
C ARG A 135 7.50 5.04 4.66
N ILE A 136 7.88 4.07 3.83
CA ILE A 136 7.23 3.83 2.54
C ILE A 136 6.49 2.49 2.53
N ILE A 137 5.23 2.49 2.10
CA ILE A 137 4.38 1.30 2.07
C ILE A 137 3.85 1.08 0.66
N ASN A 138 3.99 -0.15 0.15
CA ASN A 138 3.47 -0.53 -1.16
C ASN A 138 2.74 -1.89 -1.10
N VAL A 139 1.41 -1.82 -1.18
CA VAL A 139 0.50 -2.98 -1.31
C VAL A 139 -0.33 -2.84 -2.59
N ALA A 140 0.17 -2.08 -3.56
CA ALA A 140 -0.53 -1.79 -4.81
C ALA A 140 0.04 -2.60 -5.97
N ARG A 141 1.18 -2.17 -6.52
CA ARG A 141 1.91 -2.87 -7.59
C ARG A 141 3.42 -2.64 -7.43
N GLY A 142 4.22 -3.65 -7.81
CA GLY A 142 5.66 -3.44 -8.03
C GLY A 142 5.92 -2.34 -9.06
N GLY A 143 7.10 -1.74 -9.03
CA GLY A 143 7.49 -0.69 -9.98
C GLY A 143 6.98 0.72 -9.69
N ILE A 144 6.00 0.90 -8.79
CA ILE A 144 5.56 2.24 -8.37
C ILE A 144 6.63 2.94 -7.52
N VAL A 145 7.40 2.15 -6.78
CA VAL A 145 8.51 2.61 -5.95
C VAL A 145 9.78 1.94 -6.47
N ASN A 146 10.80 2.74 -6.75
CA ASN A 146 12.11 2.22 -7.12
C ASN A 146 12.77 1.58 -5.88
N GLU A 147 12.88 0.25 -5.88
CA GLU A 147 13.41 -0.52 -4.75
C GLU A 147 14.90 -0.23 -4.50
N GLN A 148 15.70 0.01 -5.54
CA GLN A 148 17.13 0.31 -5.42
C GLN A 148 17.35 1.68 -4.78
N ASP A 149 16.65 2.71 -5.26
CA ASP A 149 16.72 4.05 -4.69
C ASP A 149 16.25 4.06 -3.23
N LEU A 150 15.23 3.26 -2.91
CA LEU A 150 14.75 3.11 -1.55
C LEU A 150 15.77 2.41 -0.64
N VAL A 151 16.48 1.38 -1.12
CA VAL A 151 17.61 0.77 -0.39
C VAL A 151 18.72 1.78 -0.14
N GLU A 152 19.10 2.59 -1.14
CA GLU A 152 20.08 3.67 -0.94
C GLU A 152 19.63 4.65 0.16
N SER A 153 18.35 5.05 0.14
CA SER A 153 17.74 5.95 1.13
C SER A 153 17.65 5.33 2.53
N LEU A 154 17.45 4.02 2.65
CA LEU A 154 17.46 3.31 3.92
C LEU A 154 18.89 3.21 4.48
N ASN A 155 19.86 2.87 3.63
CA ASN A 155 21.26 2.73 4.00
C ASN A 155 21.88 4.06 4.48
N ASN A 156 21.51 5.18 3.85
CA ASN A 156 21.97 6.50 4.28
C ASN A 156 21.16 7.11 5.45
N GLY A 157 20.13 6.40 5.92
CA GLY A 157 19.30 6.80 7.06
C GLY A 157 18.35 7.97 6.79
N HIS A 158 18.07 8.28 5.52
CA HIS A 158 17.05 9.26 5.15
C HIS A 158 15.65 8.67 5.28
N ALA A 159 15.41 7.48 4.74
CA ALA A 159 14.22 6.68 5.03
C ALA A 159 14.45 5.83 6.30
N LYS A 160 13.38 5.58 7.09
CA LYS A 160 13.46 4.80 8.34
C LYS A 160 12.80 3.43 8.27
N GLY A 161 12.21 3.09 7.13
CA GLY A 161 11.72 1.74 6.88
C GLY A 161 10.79 1.66 5.68
N ALA A 162 10.56 0.44 5.23
CA ALA A 162 9.58 0.17 4.19
C ALA A 162 8.78 -1.11 4.48
N ALA A 163 7.56 -1.19 3.96
CA ALA A 163 6.75 -2.40 4.05
C ALA A 163 6.05 -2.70 2.72
N PHE A 164 6.43 -3.79 2.07
CA PHE A 164 6.03 -4.12 0.69
C PHE A 164 5.36 -5.49 0.66
N ASP A 165 4.26 -5.56 -0.11
CA ASP A 165 3.56 -6.81 -0.41
C ASP A 165 3.71 -7.22 -1.89
N VAL A 166 4.26 -6.33 -2.72
CA VAL A 166 4.34 -6.46 -4.18
C VAL A 166 5.71 -6.00 -4.64
N PHE A 167 6.22 -6.59 -5.73
CA PHE A 167 7.61 -6.40 -6.19
C PHE A 167 7.69 -6.37 -7.72
N GLU A 168 8.83 -5.96 -8.26
CA GLU A 168 9.11 -6.11 -9.70
C GLU A 168 10.50 -6.72 -9.93
N PRO A 169 10.62 -7.97 -10.41
CA PRO A 169 9.55 -8.93 -10.73
C PRO A 169 8.98 -9.65 -9.48
N GLU A 170 7.94 -10.46 -9.66
CA GLU A 170 7.44 -11.40 -8.64
C GLU A 170 7.63 -12.85 -9.14
N PRO A 171 8.35 -13.73 -8.42
CA PRO A 171 9.02 -13.49 -7.13
C PRO A 171 10.19 -12.48 -7.17
N PRO A 172 10.46 -11.75 -6.07
CA PRO A 172 11.49 -10.72 -6.05
C PRO A 172 12.90 -11.29 -6.15
N THR A 173 13.66 -10.76 -7.11
CA THR A 173 15.07 -11.09 -7.30
C THR A 173 16.02 -10.14 -6.58
N TYR A 174 15.59 -8.91 -6.27
CA TYR A 174 16.41 -7.92 -5.59
C TYR A 174 16.44 -8.19 -4.07
N ARG A 175 17.32 -9.12 -3.67
CA ARG A 175 17.43 -9.59 -2.29
C ARG A 175 17.86 -8.51 -1.30
N GLU A 176 18.68 -7.54 -1.73
CA GLU A 176 19.12 -6.46 -0.83
C GLU A 176 17.95 -5.65 -0.26
N PHE A 177 16.85 -5.49 -1.00
CA PHE A 177 15.65 -4.86 -0.48
C PHE A 177 14.87 -5.80 0.46
N VAL A 178 14.57 -7.01 0.01
CA VAL A 178 13.76 -7.99 0.76
C VAL A 178 14.40 -8.38 2.10
N ASP A 179 15.72 -8.53 2.12
CA ASP A 179 16.51 -8.94 3.28
C ASP A 179 16.94 -7.75 4.16
N HIS A 180 16.62 -6.52 3.77
CA HIS A 180 17.03 -5.33 4.51
C HIS A 180 16.37 -5.31 5.91
N PRO A 181 17.11 -5.04 7.00
CA PRO A 181 16.59 -5.13 8.37
C PRO A 181 15.46 -4.12 8.69
N LEU A 182 15.39 -3.01 7.95
CA LEU A 182 14.33 -1.99 8.05
C LEU A 182 13.15 -2.24 7.09
N VAL A 183 13.14 -3.35 6.37
CA VAL A 183 12.07 -3.70 5.43
C VAL A 183 11.22 -4.84 5.99
N ILE A 184 9.91 -4.74 5.79
CA ILE A 184 8.95 -5.84 5.97
C ILE A 184 8.48 -6.24 4.58
N ALA A 185 8.74 -7.48 4.16
CA ALA A 185 8.32 -8.01 2.88
C ALA A 185 7.29 -9.13 3.08
N THR A 186 6.16 -9.07 2.37
CA THR A 186 5.14 -10.13 2.34
C THR A 186 4.89 -10.60 0.91
N PRO A 187 4.59 -11.90 0.67
CA PRO A 187 4.52 -12.47 -0.67
C PRO A 187 3.13 -12.28 -1.30
N HIS A 188 2.75 -11.06 -1.64
CA HIS A 188 1.51 -10.72 -2.34
C HIS A 188 0.24 -11.25 -1.64
N LEU A 189 0.09 -10.90 -0.37
CA LEU A 189 -0.99 -11.32 0.51
C LEU A 189 -2.22 -10.41 0.49
N GLY A 190 -2.22 -9.29 -0.24
CA GLY A 190 -3.29 -8.29 -0.20
C GLY A 190 -4.71 -8.84 -0.47
N ALA A 191 -4.82 -9.93 -1.24
CA ALA A 191 -6.10 -10.62 -1.47
C ALA A 191 -6.19 -12.01 -0.79
N SER A 192 -5.16 -12.41 -0.04
CA SER A 192 -5.00 -13.74 0.54
C SER A 192 -5.71 -13.87 1.88
N THR A 193 -7.03 -13.64 1.87
CA THR A 193 -7.91 -13.83 3.03
C THR A 193 -9.08 -14.74 2.65
N ILE A 194 -9.58 -15.53 3.60
CA ILE A 194 -10.76 -16.39 3.39
C ILE A 194 -11.92 -15.54 2.88
N ASP A 195 -12.18 -14.38 3.49
CA ASP A 195 -13.27 -13.50 3.12
C ASP A 195 -13.14 -12.92 1.71
N ALA A 196 -11.93 -12.57 1.27
CA ALA A 196 -11.71 -12.11 -0.11
C ALA A 196 -11.95 -13.25 -1.09
N GLN A 197 -11.42 -14.44 -0.81
CA GLN A 197 -11.61 -15.60 -1.70
C GLN A 197 -13.09 -16.00 -1.80
N LEU A 198 -13.85 -15.94 -0.70
CA LEU A 198 -15.30 -16.17 -0.71
C LEU A 198 -16.05 -15.11 -1.52
N ARG A 199 -15.71 -13.81 -1.36
CA ARG A 199 -16.33 -12.74 -2.18
C ARG A 199 -16.02 -12.91 -3.66
N VAL A 200 -14.78 -13.25 -4.00
CA VAL A 200 -14.37 -13.53 -5.39
C VAL A 200 -15.18 -14.70 -5.94
N ALA A 201 -15.30 -15.80 -5.20
CA ALA A 201 -16.05 -16.98 -5.63
C ALA A 201 -17.53 -16.64 -5.88
N SER A 202 -18.17 -15.91 -4.97
CA SER A 202 -19.56 -15.45 -5.13
C SER A 202 -19.73 -14.52 -6.32
N GLU A 203 -18.88 -13.50 -6.48
CA GLU A 203 -18.95 -12.56 -7.61
C GLU A 203 -18.74 -13.28 -8.96
N ILE A 204 -17.85 -14.27 -9.03
CA ILE A 204 -17.66 -15.09 -10.24
C ILE A 204 -18.91 -15.93 -10.52
N ALA A 205 -19.48 -16.57 -9.51
CA ALA A 205 -20.71 -17.36 -9.67
C ALA A 205 -21.87 -16.49 -10.18
N ASP A 206 -22.06 -15.30 -9.60
CA ASP A 206 -23.07 -14.34 -10.03
C ASP A 206 -22.82 -13.87 -11.46
N ASN A 207 -21.58 -13.57 -11.82
CA ASN A 207 -21.21 -13.17 -13.19
C ASN A 207 -21.54 -14.27 -14.22
N ILE A 208 -21.34 -15.56 -13.90
CA ILE A 208 -21.71 -16.68 -14.77
C ILE A 208 -23.23 -16.78 -14.91
N VAL A 209 -23.98 -16.63 -13.82
CA VAL A 209 -25.45 -16.63 -13.86
C VAL A 209 -25.98 -15.48 -14.72
N GLN A 210 -25.39 -14.29 -14.59
CA GLN A 210 -25.76 -13.12 -15.38
C GLN A 210 -25.44 -13.31 -16.86
N TYR A 211 -24.28 -13.88 -17.18
CA TYR A 211 -23.89 -14.18 -18.55
C TYR A 211 -24.92 -15.09 -19.25
N ASN A 212 -25.37 -16.16 -18.57
CA ASN A 212 -26.42 -17.04 -19.10
C ASN A 212 -27.79 -16.35 -19.26
N LYS A 213 -28.01 -15.21 -18.61
CA LYS A 213 -29.21 -14.36 -18.77
C LYS A 213 -29.02 -13.26 -19.82
N GLY A 214 -27.90 -13.25 -20.55
CA GLY A 214 -27.57 -12.25 -21.56
C GLY A 214 -26.97 -10.95 -21.02
N THR A 215 -26.69 -10.87 -19.72
CA THR A 215 -26.09 -9.69 -19.08
C THR A 215 -24.61 -9.94 -18.82
N VAL A 216 -23.74 -9.01 -19.22
CA VAL A 216 -22.29 -9.20 -19.13
C VAL A 216 -21.66 -8.16 -18.20
N LEU A 217 -21.06 -8.60 -17.09
CA LEU A 217 -20.37 -7.76 -16.10
C LEU A 217 -18.91 -8.20 -15.93
N GLY A 218 -18.00 -7.25 -15.71
CA GLY A 218 -16.59 -7.53 -15.38
C GLY A 218 -15.79 -8.22 -16.50
N VAL A 219 -16.20 -8.12 -17.76
CA VAL A 219 -15.46 -8.71 -18.88
C VAL A 219 -14.27 -7.85 -19.30
N LEU A 220 -13.13 -8.50 -19.49
CA LEU A 220 -11.84 -7.86 -19.79
C LEU A 220 -11.49 -7.86 -21.28
N ASN A 221 -12.11 -8.75 -22.07
CA ASN A 221 -11.69 -9.06 -23.43
C ASN A 221 -12.85 -9.53 -24.33
N ALA A 222 -14.05 -8.96 -24.17
CA ALA A 222 -15.18 -9.27 -25.05
C ALA A 222 -14.81 -8.89 -26.49
N ARG A 223 -14.59 -9.87 -27.36
CA ARG A 223 -14.83 -9.70 -28.79
C ARG A 223 -16.34 -9.87 -28.97
N GLU A 224 -17.03 -8.76 -29.26
CA GLU A 224 -18.44 -8.70 -29.68
C GLU A 224 -19.28 -9.93 -29.30
N VAL A 225 -19.91 -9.90 -28.12
CA VAL A 225 -21.08 -10.74 -27.88
C VAL A 225 -22.28 -9.97 -28.48
N LEU A 226 -22.31 -9.90 -29.81
CA LEU A 226 -23.43 -9.39 -30.59
C LEU A 226 -23.77 -10.43 -31.65
N HIS A 227 -24.62 -11.39 -31.27
CA HIS A 227 -25.57 -12.06 -32.15
C HIS A 227 -26.79 -12.47 -31.34
#